data_AF-A0A7X8FWD0-F1
#
_entry.id   AF-A0A7X8FWD0-F1
#
_cell.length_a   1.000
_cell.length_b   1.000
_cell.length_c   1.000
_cell.angle_alpha   90.00
_cell.angle_beta   90.00
_cell.angle_gamma   90.00
#
_symmetry.space_group_name_H-M   'P 1'
#
loop_
_entity.id
_entity.type
_entity.pdbx_description
1 polymer ?
#
loop_
_entity_poly.entity_id
_entity_poly.type
_entity_poly.pdbx_seq_one_letter_code
_entity_poly.pdbx_strand_id
1 'polypeptide(L)' 'MGEIEQRITREACTAITGAIEEAGGNEVFFTGMIDRSGLVTDITLCARGNRTAVP' A
#
# COMPACT_ATOMS: atom_id res chain seq x y z
N MET A 1 -13.38 -5.24 -13.25
CA MET A 1 -12.92 -4.30 -12.22
C MET A 1 -12.86 -5.08 -10.92
N GLY A 2 -11.66 -5.26 -10.36
CA GLY A 2 -11.49 -5.95 -9.08
C GLY A 2 -12.04 -5.10 -7.93
N GLU A 3 -12.34 -5.70 -6.77
CA GLU A 3 -12.82 -4.96 -5.60
C GLU A 3 -11.82 -3.90 -5.11
N ILE A 4 -10.53 -4.10 -5.34
CA ILE A 4 -9.46 -3.18 -4.94
C ILE A 4 -9.52 -1.87 -5.74
N GLU A 5 -9.81 -1.93 -7.05
CA GLU A 5 -9.91 -0.74 -7.92
C GLU A 5 -11.09 0.17 -7.56
N GLN A 6 -12.03 -0.32 -6.73
CA GLN A 6 -13.15 0.46 -6.19
C GLN A 6 -12.81 1.16 -4.87
N ARG A 7 -11.61 0.94 -4.32
CA ARG A 7 -11.20 1.43 -2.99
C ARG A 7 -9.85 2.14 -3.01
N ILE A 8 -8.96 1.76 -3.93
CA ILE A 8 -7.60 2.26 -4.04
C ILE A 8 -7.35 2.60 -5.51
N THR A 9 -6.84 3.80 -5.77
CA THR A 9 -6.51 4.21 -7.13
C THR A 9 -5.40 3.32 -7.71
N ARG A 10 -5.29 3.32 -9.04
CA ARG A 10 -4.26 2.51 -9.72
C ARG A 10 -2.86 2.99 -9.35
N GLU A 11 -2.70 4.29 -9.18
CA GLU A 11 -1.46 4.94 -8.78
C GLU A 11 -1.05 4.49 -7.37
N ALA A 12 -1.97 4.52 -6.40
CA ALA A 12 -1.73 4.03 -5.05
C ALA A 12 -1.44 2.52 -5.04
N CYS A 13 -2.16 1.71 -5.83
CA CYS A 13 -1.85 0.28 -5.98
C CYS A 13 -0.43 0.04 -6.51
N THR A 14 0.01 0.86 -7.49
CA THR A 14 1.35 0.76 -8.06
C THR A 14 2.41 1.10 -7.00
N ALA A 15 2.18 2.13 -6.21
CA ALA A 15 3.08 2.51 -5.12
C ALA A 15 3.16 1.43 -4.02
N ILE A 16 2.04 0.84 -3.62
CA ILE A 16 1.99 -0.27 -2.65
C ILE A 16 2.75 -1.47 -3.18
N THR A 17 2.52 -1.85 -4.44
CA THR A 17 3.16 -3.03 -5.04
C THR A 17 4.67 -2.84 -5.14
N GLY A 18 5.14 -1.67 -5.59
CA GLY A 18 6.56 -1.36 -5.60
C GLY A 18 7.18 -1.37 -4.20
N ALA A 19 6.44 -0.92 -3.19
CA ALA A 19 6.91 -0.98 -1.81
C ALA A 19 7.08 -2.42 -1.28
N ILE A 20 6.17 -3.33 -1.67
CA ILE A 20 6.26 -4.76 -1.34
C ILE A 20 7.47 -5.38 -2.04
N GLU A 21 7.69 -5.09 -3.32
CA GLU A 21 8.85 -5.57 -4.08
C GLU A 21 10.17 -5.11 -3.44
N GLU A 22 10.27 -3.83 -3.10
CA GLU A 22 11.41 -3.25 -2.38
C GLU A 22 11.63 -3.86 -0.99
N ALA A 23 10.56 -4.31 -0.33
CA ALA A 23 10.65 -5.07 0.93
C ALA A 23 11.09 -6.53 0.72
N GLY A 24 11.43 -6.94 -0.51
CA GLY A 24 11.79 -8.31 -0.85
C GLY A 24 10.57 -9.24 -0.91
N GLY A 25 9.40 -8.70 -1.27
CA GLY A 25 8.13 -9.42 -1.28
C GLY A 25 7.47 -9.54 0.11
N ASN A 26 8.00 -8.86 1.13
CA ASN A 26 7.42 -8.85 2.47
C ASN A 26 6.27 -7.84 2.60
N GLU A 27 5.50 -7.98 3.68
CA GLU A 27 4.42 -7.08 4.03
C GLU A 27 4.89 -5.64 4.23
N VAL A 28 4.05 -4.67 3.93
CA VAL A 28 4.27 -3.25 4.22
C VAL A 28 3.07 -2.67 4.98
N PHE A 29 3.34 -1.78 5.92
CA PHE A 29 2.33 -1.03 6.65
C PHE A 29 2.36 0.43 6.19
N PHE A 30 1.19 1.00 5.91
CA PHE A 30 1.08 2.36 5.36
C PHE A 30 -0.22 3.04 5.81
N THR A 31 -0.20 4.37 5.79
CA THR A 31 -1.40 5.20 5.88
C THR A 31 -1.81 5.69 4.49
N GLY A 32 -3.11 5.74 4.21
CA GLY A 32 -3.65 6.27 2.96
C GLY A 32 -4.31 7.64 3.14
N MET A 33 -4.24 8.48 2.11
CA MET A 33 -5.10 9.67 1.98
C MET A 33 -6.31 9.31 1.11
N ILE A 34 -7.50 9.66 1.59
CA ILE A 34 -8.75 9.43 0.84
C ILE A 34 -9.26 10.72 0.21
N ASP A 35 -9.82 10.61 -0.98
CA ASP A 35 -10.52 11.71 -1.64
C ASP A 35 -11.99 11.81 -1.19
N ARG A 36 -12.73 12.75 -1.79
CA ARG A 36 -14.17 12.95 -1.50
C ARG A 36 -15.04 11.77 -1.96
N SER A 37 -14.53 10.94 -2.86
CA SER A 37 -15.17 9.73 -3.38
C SER A 37 -14.94 8.52 -2.47
N GLY A 38 -14.08 8.66 -1.46
CA GLY A 38 -13.68 7.59 -0.55
C GLY A 38 -12.60 6.66 -1.10
N LEU A 39 -11.90 7.06 -2.18
CA LEU A 39 -10.81 6.30 -2.76
C LEU A 39 -9.48 6.71 -2.14
N VAL A 40 -8.62 5.72 -1.83
CA VAL A 40 -7.22 5.97 -1.44
C VAL A 40 -6.45 6.45 -2.67
N THR A 41 -6.02 7.71 -2.68
CA THR A 41 -5.28 8.32 -3.79
C THR A 41 -3.77 8.29 -3.59
N ASP A 42 -3.34 8.36 -2.34
CA ASP A 42 -1.93 8.44 -1.96
C ASP A 42 -1.66 7.58 -0.74
N ILE A 43 -0.42 7.09 -0.63
CA ILE A 43 0.03 6.31 0.51
C ILE A 43 1.33 6.87 1.09
N THR A 44 1.49 6.73 2.41
CA THR A 44 2.76 6.96 3.10
C THR A 44 3.16 5.68 3.80
N LEU A 45 4.32 5.15 3.45
CA LEU A 45 4.86 3.94 4.08
C LEU A 45 5.29 4.25 5.51
N CYS A 46 4.79 3.47 6.45
CA CYS A 46 5.09 3.58 7.87
C CYS A 46 6.10 2.53 8.32
N ALA A 47 6.00 1.31 7.77
CA ALA A 47 6.93 0.23 8.05
C ALA A 47 7.02 -0.76 6.89
N ARG A 48 8.14 -1.48 6.81
CA ARG A 48 8.32 -2.62 5.92
C ARG A 48 8.67 -3.84 6.78
N GLY A 49 7.91 -4.90 6.59
CA GLY A 49 8.21 -6.19 7.18
C GLY A 49 9.56 -6.69 6.68
N ASN A 50 10.29 -7.35 7.56
CA ASN A 50 11.43 -8.17 7.18
C ASN A 50 11.32 -9.50 7.92
N ARG A 51 12.07 -10.51 7.48
CA ARG A 51 12.02 -11.88 8.03
C ARG A 51 12.31 -11.96 9.54
N THR A 52 12.87 -10.90 10.13
CA THR A 52 13.22 -10.76 11.54
C THR A 52 12.40 -9.71 12.27
N ALA A 53 11.40 -9.12 11.63
CA ALA A 53 10.54 -8.08 12.20
C ALA A 53 9.39 -8.72 13.00
N VAL A 54 9.76 -9.50 14.01
CA VAL A 54 8.90 -9.92 15.11
C VAL A 54 9.79 -9.86 16.36
N PRO A 55 9.34 -9.30 17.51
CA PRO A 55 10.10 -9.38 18.76
C PRO A 55 10.41 -10.82 19.16
#